data_AF-Q11C59-F1
#
_entry.id   AF-Q11C59-F1
#
_cell.length_a   1.000
_cell.length_b   1.000
_cell.length_c   1.000
_cell.angle_alpha   90.00
_cell.angle_beta   90.00
_cell.angle_gamma   90.00
#
_symmetry.space_group_name_H-M   'P 1'
#
loop_
_entity.id
_entity.type
_entity.pdbx_description
1 polymer ?
#
loop_
_entity_poly.entity_id
_entity_poly.type
_entity_poly.pdbx_seq_one_letter_code
_entity_poly.pdbx_strand_id
1 'polypeptide(L)' 'MPYRRKAKEAGILNPSEVKLLGRVFDNTAMPGETEHDREARASRILGYYLAGITDENELTALAKQALGR' A
#
# COMPACT_ATOMS: atom_id res chain seq x y z
N MET A 1 2.80 12.48 24.24
CA MET A 1 3.47 11.17 24.36
C MET A 1 3.31 10.39 23.05
N PRO A 2 4.36 10.27 22.22
CA PRO A 2 4.32 9.66 20.88
C PRO A 2 4.04 8.14 20.85
N TYR A 3 4.09 7.48 22.00
CA TYR A 3 3.93 6.02 22.09
C TYR A 3 2.48 5.51 21.95
N ARG A 4 1.46 6.36 22.13
CA ARG A 4 0.05 5.95 21.90
C ARG A 4 -0.26 5.69 20.43
N ARG A 5 0.47 6.32 19.50
CA ARG A 5 0.35 6.05 18.06
C ARG A 5 0.98 4.69 17.72
N LYS A 6 2.17 4.43 18.28
CA LYS A 6 2.91 3.16 18.10
C LYS A 6 2.29 1.94 18.76
N ALA A 7 1.53 2.11 19.86
CA ALA A 7 0.81 0.99 20.48
C ALA A 7 -0.36 0.47 19.61
N LYS A 8 -0.92 1.31 18.72
CA LYS A 8 -1.93 0.90 17.72
C LYS A 8 -1.29 0.10 16.58
N GLU A 9 -0.01 0.35 16.30
CA GLU A 9 0.78 -0.37 15.29
C GLU A 9 1.11 -1.82 15.72
N ALA A 10 0.84 -2.29 16.93
CA ALA A 10 1.04 -3.71 17.30
C ALA A 10 -0.14 -4.63 16.88
N GLY A 11 -1.26 -4.03 16.45
CA GLY A 11 -2.33 -4.61 15.62
C GLY A 11 -2.35 -3.87 14.28
N ILE A 12 -1.25 -4.01 13.54
CA ILE A 12 -0.60 -3.07 12.59
C ILE A 12 -1.54 -2.39 11.58
N LEU A 13 -2.55 -3.10 11.09
CA LEU A 13 -3.57 -2.57 10.19
C LEU A 13 -4.94 -3.05 10.67
N ASN A 14 -5.88 -2.13 10.79
CA ASN A 14 -7.27 -2.45 11.05
C ASN A 14 -7.97 -2.99 9.78
N PRO A 15 -9.14 -3.64 9.90
CA PRO A 15 -9.82 -4.22 8.74
C PRO A 15 -10.12 -3.24 7.60
N SER A 16 -10.36 -1.96 7.90
CA SER A 16 -10.60 -0.93 6.88
C SER A 16 -9.31 -0.58 6.13
N GLU A 17 -8.16 -0.56 6.83
CA GLU A 17 -6.84 -0.34 6.24
C GLU A 17 -6.45 -1.52 5.34
N VAL A 18 -6.68 -2.76 5.77
CA VAL A 18 -6.48 -3.94 4.93
C VAL A 18 -7.38 -3.90 3.69
N LYS A 19 -8.64 -3.49 3.84
CA LYS A 19 -9.59 -3.36 2.71
C LYS A 19 -9.17 -2.26 1.74
N LEU A 20 -8.65 -1.13 2.23
CA LEU A 20 -8.11 -0.06 1.41
C LEU A 20 -6.91 -0.55 0.59
N LEU A 21 -5.91 -1.11 1.28
CA LEU A 21 -4.68 -1.58 0.64
C LEU A 21 -4.94 -2.72 -0.35
N GLY A 22 -5.89 -3.60 -0.04
CA GLY A 22 -6.36 -4.63 -0.97
C GLY A 22 -6.96 -4.05 -2.26
N ARG A 23 -7.86 -3.05 -2.15
CA ARG A 23 -8.42 -2.38 -3.34
C ARG A 23 -7.35 -1.69 -4.18
N VAL A 24 -6.41 -0.99 -3.55
CA VAL A 24 -5.29 -0.37 -4.25
C VAL A 24 -4.45 -1.43 -4.95
N PHE A 25 -4.15 -2.54 -4.27
CA PHE A 25 -3.41 -3.65 -4.85
C PHE A 25 -4.14 -4.25 -6.07
N ASP A 26 -5.44 -4.49 -6.00
CA ASP A 26 -6.19 -5.04 -7.13
C ASP A 26 -6.28 -4.04 -8.30
N ASN A 27 -6.52 -2.76 -8.01
CA ASN A 27 -6.66 -1.69 -9.00
C ASN A 27 -5.34 -1.29 -9.70
N THR A 28 -4.21 -1.73 -9.16
CA THR A 28 -2.87 -1.44 -9.67
C THR A 28 -2.21 -2.64 -10.32
N ALA A 29 -2.86 -3.81 -10.32
CA ALA A 29 -2.36 -4.99 -10.99
C ALA A 29 -2.21 -4.79 -12.50
N MET A 30 -1.15 -5.36 -13.06
CA MET A 30 -0.88 -5.33 -14.51
C MET A 30 -0.95 -6.74 -15.12
N PRO A 31 -1.42 -6.88 -16.37
CA PRO A 31 -1.35 -8.15 -17.06
C PRO A 31 0.11 -8.64 -17.19
N GLY A 32 0.35 -9.91 -16.86
CA GLY A 32 1.67 -10.53 -16.99
C GLY A 32 2.64 -10.27 -15.84
N GLU A 33 2.20 -9.70 -14.72
CA GLU A 33 3.05 -9.57 -13.52
C GLU A 33 3.56 -10.94 -13.05
N THR A 34 4.87 -11.01 -12.81
CA THR A 34 5.47 -12.12 -12.09
C THR A 34 5.14 -12.03 -10.60
N GLU A 35 5.37 -13.11 -9.85
CA GLU A 35 5.24 -13.08 -8.38
C GLU A 35 6.13 -11.99 -7.76
N HIS A 36 7.34 -11.81 -8.29
CA HIS A 36 8.25 -10.76 -7.86
C HIS A 36 7.71 -9.35 -8.13
N ASP A 37 7.10 -9.11 -9.28
CA ASP A 37 6.48 -7.81 -9.61
C ASP A 37 5.32 -7.50 -8.66
N ARG A 38 4.51 -8.52 -8.33
CA ARG A 38 3.42 -8.41 -7.37
C ARG A 38 3.94 -8.05 -5.97
N GLU A 39 4.99 -8.72 -5.50
CA GLU A 39 5.61 -8.42 -4.20
C GLU A 39 6.23 -7.02 -4.16
N ALA A 40 6.93 -6.61 -5.22
CA ALA A 40 7.51 -5.28 -5.33
C ALA A 40 6.43 -4.19 -5.28
N ARG A 41 5.30 -4.41 -5.97
CA ARG A 41 4.16 -3.51 -5.95
C ARG A 41 3.48 -3.44 -4.59
N ALA A 42 3.25 -4.59 -3.94
CA ALA A 42 2.71 -4.62 -2.57
C ALA A 42 3.60 -3.83 -1.59
N SER A 43 4.92 -4.05 -1.66
CA SER A 43 5.90 -3.33 -0.83
C SER A 43 5.87 -1.83 -1.05
N ARG A 44 5.72 -1.39 -2.32
CA ARG A 44 5.61 0.02 -2.67
C ARG A 44 4.34 0.66 -2.13
N ILE A 45 3.19 0.01 -2.27
CA ILE A 45 1.91 0.47 -1.73
C ILE A 45 2.02 0.64 -0.21
N LEU A 46 2.59 -0.35 0.49
CA LEU A 46 2.82 -0.28 1.92
C LEU A 46 3.77 0.86 2.29
N GLY A 47 4.84 1.08 1.54
CA GLY A 47 5.78 2.18 1.75
C GLY A 47 5.10 3.55 1.70
N TYR A 48 4.25 3.80 0.70
CA TYR A 48 3.48 5.05 0.60
C TYR A 48 2.48 5.21 1.74
N TYR A 49 1.79 4.14 2.11
CA TYR A 49 0.86 4.17 3.23
C TYR A 49 1.55 4.48 4.56
N LEU A 50 2.70 3.85 4.82
CA LEU A 50 3.52 4.11 6.01
C LEU A 50 4.13 5.52 6.02
N ALA A 51 4.31 6.14 4.85
CA ALA A 51 4.67 7.55 4.72
C ALA A 51 3.51 8.51 5.04
N GLY A 52 2.33 7.98 5.36
CA GLY A 52 1.15 8.75 5.76
C GLY A 52 0.15 9.00 4.64
N ILE A 53 0.34 8.41 3.46
CA ILE A 53 -0.57 8.54 2.33
C ILE A 53 -1.74 7.57 2.52
N THR A 54 -2.92 8.09 2.84
CA THR A 54 -4.10 7.26 3.15
C THR A 54 -5.22 7.41 2.12
N ASP A 55 -5.08 8.30 1.14
CA ASP A 55 -6.05 8.44 0.06
C ASP A 55 -5.89 7.31 -0.98
N GLU A 56 -7.00 6.71 -1.36
CA GLU A 56 -7.02 5.55 -2.26
C GLU A 56 -6.57 5.90 -3.68
N ASN A 57 -6.96 7.07 -4.18
CA ASN A 57 -6.63 7.50 -5.54
C ASN A 57 -5.15 7.89 -5.62
N GLU A 58 -4.65 8.58 -4.60
CA GLU A 58 -3.24 8.94 -4.48
C GLU A 58 -2.34 7.71 -4.41
N LEU A 59 -2.68 6.75 -3.54
CA LEU A 59 -1.96 5.47 -3.46
C LEU A 59 -1.96 4.72 -4.79
N THR A 60 -3.11 4.69 -5.48
CA THR A 60 -3.24 4.05 -6.79
C THR A 60 -2.38 4.71 -7.85
N ALA A 61 -2.36 6.04 -7.90
CA ALA A 61 -1.55 6.80 -8.85
C ALA A 61 -0.06 6.55 -8.62
N LEU A 62 0.40 6.65 -7.36
CA LEU A 62 1.79 6.47 -7.00
C LEU A 62 2.28 5.03 -7.21
N ALA A 63 1.44 4.03 -6.91
CA ALA A 63 1.77 2.64 -7.14
C ALA A 63 2.02 2.31 -8.62
N LYS A 64 1.26 2.94 -9.54
CA LYS A 64 1.40 2.79 -11.01
C LYS A 64 2.61 3.53 -11.58
N GLN A 65 3.05 4.61 -10.94
CA GLN A 65 4.04 5.53 -11.51
C GLN A 65 5.45 4.93 -11.66
N ALA A 66 5.78 3.90 -10.88
CA ALA A 66 7.11 3.30 -10.87
C ALA A 66 7.26 2.03 -11.73
N LEU A 67 6.40 1.87 -12.75
CA LEU A 67 6.55 0.90 -13.84
C LEU A 67 7.23 1.49 -15.10
N GLY A 68 7.64 2.76 -15.06
CA GLY A 68 8.36 3.41 -16.16
C GLY A 68 9.86 3.52 -15.90
N ARG A 69 10.63 2.57 -16.40
CA ARG A 69 11.97 2.80 -16.93
C ARG A 69 12.12 2.04 -18.24
#